data_AF-A0A2R6CPV9-F1
#
_entry.id   AF-A0A2R6CPV9-F1
#
_cell.length_a   1.000
_cell.length_b   1.000
_cell.length_c   1.000
_cell.angle_alpha   90.00
_cell.angle_beta   90.00
_cell.angle_gamma   90.00
#
_symmetry.space_group_name_H-M   'P 1'
#
loop_
_entity.id
_entity.type
_entity.pdbx_description
1 polymer ?
#
loop_
_entity_poly.entity_id
_entity_poly.type
_entity_poly.pdbx_seq_one_letter_code
_entity_poly.pdbx_strand_id
1 'polypeptide(L)'
;MNTTRRKVITGVSVAIVGGLAGCTGGDSDDGPEEVDFDQNNSDVDEDDISVPALTFSFSYREDDGVVSISHLGGRSVSADRLYIRGEGVADEYNETSFPELPSNDIEAGSDFRSGDDVTVEVVEDAFRVEVVWVDEETNYPVTVDEYSEGMDG
;
A
#
# COMPACT_ATOMS: atom_id res chain seq x y z
N MET A 1 39.90 24.53 -11.85
CA MET A 1 40.46 24.17 -10.53
C MET A 1 39.58 24.78 -9.45
N ASN A 2 39.46 24.06 -8.33
CA ASN A 2 38.56 24.24 -7.17
C ASN A 2 37.16 23.63 -7.32
N THR A 3 36.60 22.92 -6.33
CA THR A 3 37.12 22.24 -5.13
C THR A 3 36.00 21.28 -4.72
N THR A 4 36.26 19.97 -4.76
CA THR A 4 35.36 18.92 -4.30
C THR A 4 35.16 19.01 -2.79
N ARG A 5 33.90 19.11 -2.31
CA ARG A 5 33.57 18.93 -0.89
C ARG A 5 33.00 17.53 -0.68
N ARG A 6 33.82 16.59 -0.19
CA ARG A 6 33.37 15.30 0.36
C ARG A 6 32.66 15.57 1.68
N LYS A 7 31.39 15.13 1.79
CA LYS A 7 30.71 14.99 3.07
C LYS A 7 31.24 13.72 3.74
N VAL A 8 31.81 13.88 4.94
CA VAL A 8 32.24 12.79 5.83
C VAL A 8 31.03 12.42 6.68
N ILE A 9 30.56 11.18 6.58
CA ILE A 9 29.53 10.65 7.48
C ILE A 9 30.26 10.08 8.69
N THR A 10 30.14 10.78 9.83
CA THR A 10 30.65 10.33 11.12
C THR A 10 29.65 9.36 11.72
N GLY A 11 30.04 8.09 11.83
CA GLY A 11 29.28 7.07 12.53
C GLY A 11 29.23 7.32 14.04
N VAL A 12 28.06 7.10 14.64
CA VAL A 12 27.89 7.01 16.08
C VAL A 12 27.25 5.65 16.36
N SER A 13 28.04 4.73 16.89
CA SER A 13 27.55 3.48 17.47
C SER A 13 26.95 3.79 18.83
N VAL A 14 25.64 3.60 19.00
CA VAL A 14 24.98 3.66 20.31
C VAL A 14 24.83 2.24 20.83
N ALA A 15 25.56 1.91 21.89
CA ALA A 15 25.35 0.70 22.67
C ALA A 15 24.33 1.01 23.79
N ILE A 16 23.17 0.37 23.75
CA ILE A 16 22.20 0.41 24.86
C ILE A 16 22.21 -0.96 25.52
N VAL A 17 22.90 -1.05 26.66
CA VAL A 17 22.70 -2.13 27.63
C VAL A 17 21.73 -1.58 28.68
N GLY A 18 20.48 -2.04 28.61
CA GLY A 18 19.45 -1.76 29.60
C GLY A 18 18.73 -3.06 29.91
N GLY A 19 18.99 -3.63 31.09
CA GLY A 19 18.23 -4.75 31.60
C GLY A 19 16.83 -4.30 32.04
N LEU A 20 15.82 -5.04 31.63
CA LEU A 20 14.49 -5.00 32.23
C LEU A 20 14.15 -6.41 32.69
N ALA A 21 14.02 -6.55 34.00
CA ALA A 21 13.44 -7.71 34.65
C ALA A 21 11.91 -7.56 34.68
N GLY A 22 11.21 -8.63 34.29
CA GLY A 22 9.92 -9.02 34.83
C GLY A 22 8.69 -8.23 34.38
N CYS A 23 7.95 -8.80 33.43
CA CYS A 23 6.51 -8.96 33.53
C CYS A 23 6.15 -10.38 33.07
N THR A 24 5.53 -11.12 33.97
CA THR A 24 4.92 -12.43 33.74
C THR A 24 3.49 -12.22 33.28
N GLY A 25 3.06 -12.95 32.23
CA GLY A 25 1.66 -13.30 32.00
C GLY A 25 0.92 -12.44 30.98
N GLY A 26 0.44 -13.09 29.92
CA GLY A 26 -0.46 -12.52 28.92
C GLY A 26 -0.17 -13.09 27.54
N ASP A 27 -0.71 -14.27 27.26
CA ASP A 27 -0.75 -14.87 25.92
C ASP A 27 -1.56 -14.00 24.95
N SER A 28 -1.16 -14.06 23.67
CA SER A 28 -1.86 -13.58 22.45
C SER A 28 -1.73 -12.07 22.18
N ASP A 29 -0.83 -11.68 21.28
CA ASP A 29 -1.13 -11.54 19.84
C ASP A 29 -1.95 -10.27 19.55
N ASP A 30 -1.37 -9.11 19.87
CA ASP A 30 -1.70 -7.85 19.19
C ASP A 30 -0.57 -7.56 18.20
N GLY A 31 -0.37 -8.47 17.24
CA GLY A 31 0.20 -8.08 15.96
C GLY A 31 -0.75 -7.09 15.28
N PRO A 32 -0.30 -6.31 14.28
CA PRO A 32 -1.26 -5.58 13.46
C PRO A 32 -2.31 -6.57 12.97
N GLU A 33 -3.59 -6.20 13.03
CA GLU A 33 -4.67 -7.04 12.51
C GLU A 33 -4.30 -7.42 11.07
N GLU A 34 -4.04 -8.70 10.82
CA GLU A 34 -3.69 -9.16 9.49
C GLU A 34 -4.92 -8.94 8.62
N VAL A 35 -4.75 -8.18 7.53
CA VAL A 35 -5.81 -8.01 6.53
C VAL A 35 -5.95 -9.33 5.80
N ASP A 36 -7.11 -9.96 5.94
CA ASP A 36 -7.39 -11.23 5.28
C ASP A 36 -8.09 -10.97 3.94
N PHE A 37 -7.31 -10.98 2.86
CA PHE A 37 -7.80 -10.74 1.50
C PHE A 37 -8.49 -11.96 0.86
N ASP A 38 -8.34 -13.13 1.46
CA ASP A 38 -8.92 -14.41 1.01
C ASP A 38 -10.29 -14.69 1.65
N GLN A 39 -10.63 -14.00 2.74
CA GLN A 39 -11.88 -14.23 3.44
C GLN A 39 -13.07 -13.57 2.71
N ASN A 40 -13.81 -14.41 1.99
CA ASN A 40 -15.26 -14.25 1.84
C ASN A 40 -15.91 -14.44 3.22
N ASN A 41 -15.66 -13.50 4.15
CA ASN A 41 -16.11 -13.58 5.53
C ASN A 41 -17.63 -13.45 5.54
N SER A 42 -18.33 -14.59 5.58
CA SER A 42 -19.79 -14.66 5.63
C SER A 42 -20.39 -14.04 6.90
N ASP A 43 -19.55 -13.63 7.85
CA ASP A 43 -19.94 -12.97 9.09
C ASP A 43 -19.92 -11.42 8.99
N VAL A 44 -19.46 -10.83 7.87
CA VAL A 44 -19.55 -9.39 7.62
C VAL A 44 -20.73 -9.09 6.71
N ASP A 45 -21.66 -8.27 7.18
CA ASP A 45 -22.74 -7.74 6.36
C ASP A 45 -22.18 -6.64 5.43
N GLU A 46 -22.35 -6.78 4.11
CA GLU A 46 -21.83 -5.81 3.13
C GLU A 46 -22.40 -4.39 3.33
N ASP A 47 -23.58 -4.28 3.94
CA ASP A 47 -24.23 -3.01 4.30
C ASP A 47 -23.51 -2.26 5.45
N ASP A 48 -22.68 -2.94 6.24
CA ASP A 48 -21.87 -2.34 7.32
C ASP A 48 -20.50 -1.84 6.82
N ILE A 49 -20.14 -2.10 5.56
CA ILE A 49 -18.86 -1.68 4.99
C ILE A 49 -18.95 -0.24 4.47
N SER A 50 -18.10 0.66 4.99
CA SER A 50 -18.11 2.07 4.59
C SER A 50 -16.96 2.39 3.64
N VAL A 51 -17.25 2.36 2.34
CA VAL A 51 -16.29 2.73 1.30
C VAL A 51 -16.32 4.25 1.02
N PRO A 52 -15.17 4.95 1.11
CA PRO A 52 -15.09 6.36 0.74
C PRO A 52 -15.30 6.55 -0.77
N ALA A 53 -15.98 7.63 -1.15
CA ALA A 53 -16.06 8.02 -2.56
C ALA A 53 -14.70 8.52 -3.04
N LEU A 54 -14.02 7.69 -3.84
CA LEU A 54 -12.72 7.94 -4.46
C LEU A 54 -12.85 7.89 -5.98
N THR A 55 -11.92 8.51 -6.68
CA THR A 55 -11.85 8.46 -8.14
C THR A 55 -10.40 8.37 -8.54
N PHE A 56 -10.03 7.30 -9.23
CA PHE A 56 -8.67 7.08 -9.69
C PHE A 56 -8.58 7.26 -11.21
N SER A 57 -7.34 7.38 -11.68
CA SER A 57 -7.00 7.28 -13.09
C SER A 57 -5.79 6.39 -13.22
N PHE A 58 -5.85 5.50 -14.20
CA PHE A 58 -4.76 4.60 -14.53
C PHE A 58 -4.13 5.02 -15.84
N SER A 59 -2.80 5.00 -15.89
CA SER A 59 -2.03 5.22 -17.11
C SER A 59 -0.91 4.20 -17.17
N TYR A 60 -1.00 3.29 -18.13
CA TYR A 60 0.07 2.35 -18.42
C TYR A 60 1.09 2.95 -19.39
N ARG A 61 2.38 2.73 -19.11
CA ARG A 61 3.50 3.06 -19.99
C ARG A 61 4.23 1.78 -20.36
N GLU A 62 3.94 1.26 -21.54
CA GLU A 62 4.52 0.01 -22.06
C GLU A 62 6.05 0.07 -22.13
N ASP A 63 6.63 1.21 -22.52
CA ASP A 63 8.09 1.38 -22.60
C ASP A 63 8.81 1.20 -21.25
N ASP A 64 8.12 1.52 -20.15
CA ASP A 64 8.65 1.44 -18.79
C ASP A 64 8.13 0.22 -18.03
N GLY A 65 7.08 -0.46 -18.51
CA GLY A 65 6.39 -1.53 -17.78
C GLY A 65 5.74 -1.04 -16.49
N VAL A 66 5.20 0.18 -16.47
CA VAL A 66 4.68 0.80 -15.23
C VAL A 66 3.25 1.30 -15.41
N VAL A 67 2.39 0.99 -14.43
CA VAL A 67 1.08 1.60 -14.26
C VAL A 67 1.17 2.71 -13.24
N SER A 68 0.81 3.93 -13.64
CA SER A 68 0.63 5.05 -12.72
C SER A 68 -0.84 5.14 -12.33
N ILE A 69 -1.09 5.20 -11.02
CA ILE A 69 -2.42 5.32 -10.42
C ILE A 69 -2.48 6.68 -9.74
N SER A 70 -3.33 7.56 -10.25
CA SER A 70 -3.48 8.93 -9.72
C SER A 70 -4.82 9.12 -9.05
N HIS A 71 -4.85 9.74 -7.87
CA HIS A 71 -6.10 10.15 -7.25
C HIS A 71 -6.62 11.42 -7.92
N LEU A 72 -7.71 11.30 -8.66
CA LEU A 72 -8.30 12.44 -9.37
C LEU A 72 -9.23 13.25 -8.48
N GLY A 73 -9.94 12.62 -7.54
CA GLY A 73 -10.91 13.32 -6.70
C GLY A 73 -11.65 12.41 -5.74
N GLY A 74 -12.48 13.01 -4.91
CA GLY A 74 -13.17 12.31 -3.82
C GLY A 74 -12.72 12.80 -2.45
N ARG A 75 -12.92 11.97 -1.42
CA ARG A 75 -12.40 12.24 -0.07
C ARG A 75 -10.91 11.93 0.00
N SER A 76 -10.21 12.65 0.87
CA SER A 76 -8.89 12.22 1.32
C SER A 76 -9.05 11.08 2.31
N VAL A 77 -8.18 10.08 2.22
CA VAL A 77 -8.23 8.86 3.03
C VAL A 77 -6.83 8.51 3.52
N SER A 78 -6.73 7.78 4.63
CA SER A 78 -5.41 7.31 5.07
C SER A 78 -4.81 6.36 4.05
N ALA A 79 -3.55 6.58 3.68
CA ALA A 79 -2.80 5.67 2.82
C ALA A 79 -2.62 4.29 3.45
N ASP A 80 -2.67 4.18 4.78
CA ASP A 80 -2.58 2.90 5.51
C ASP A 80 -3.77 1.97 5.25
N ARG A 81 -4.86 2.49 4.65
CA ARG A 81 -6.08 1.74 4.35
C ARG A 81 -6.24 1.42 2.87
N LEU A 82 -5.28 1.85 2.05
CA LEU A 82 -5.25 1.57 0.62
C LEU A 82 -4.17 0.54 0.32
N TYR A 83 -4.56 -0.45 -0.47
CA TYR A 83 -3.71 -1.55 -0.89
C TYR A 83 -3.74 -1.67 -2.41
N ILE A 84 -2.62 -2.10 -2.96
CA ILE A 84 -2.54 -2.59 -4.33
C ILE A 84 -2.49 -4.09 -4.29
N ARG A 85 -3.21 -4.73 -5.20
CA ARG A 85 -3.02 -6.13 -5.55
C ARG A 85 -3.27 -6.33 -7.04
N GLY A 86 -2.97 -7.52 -7.55
CA GLY A 86 -3.15 -7.78 -8.96
C GLY A 86 -2.48 -9.04 -9.46
N GLU A 87 -2.65 -9.28 -10.76
CA GLU A 87 -2.04 -10.37 -11.49
C GLU A 87 -1.13 -9.78 -12.58
N GLY A 88 0.00 -10.42 -12.89
CA GLY A 88 0.96 -9.89 -13.87
C GLY A 88 1.74 -8.65 -13.42
N VAL A 89 1.72 -8.33 -12.12
CA VAL A 89 2.53 -7.30 -11.47
C VAL A 89 3.66 -7.92 -10.64
N ALA A 90 4.70 -7.15 -10.30
CA ALA A 90 5.78 -7.70 -9.48
C ALA A 90 5.27 -8.15 -8.10
N ASP A 91 5.85 -9.22 -7.55
CA ASP A 91 5.39 -9.85 -6.30
C ASP A 91 5.38 -8.88 -5.10
N GLU A 92 6.23 -7.85 -5.11
CA GLU A 92 6.30 -6.81 -4.08
C GLU A 92 5.07 -5.89 -4.04
N TYR A 93 4.20 -5.94 -5.05
CA TYR A 93 2.93 -5.20 -5.10
C TYR A 93 1.74 -6.09 -4.79
N ASN A 94 1.92 -7.41 -4.69
CA ASN A 94 0.81 -8.31 -4.41
C ASN A 94 0.39 -8.12 -2.95
N GLU A 95 -0.80 -7.54 -2.75
CA GLU A 95 -1.41 -7.30 -1.43
C GLU A 95 -0.62 -6.33 -0.54
N THR A 96 0.08 -5.37 -1.15
CA THR A 96 0.94 -4.44 -0.42
C THR A 96 0.25 -3.10 -0.21
N SER A 97 0.41 -2.53 0.99
CA SER A 97 -0.14 -1.22 1.31
C SER A 97 0.55 -0.12 0.49
N PHE A 98 -0.17 0.96 0.17
CA PHE A 98 0.41 2.12 -0.51
C PHE A 98 1.70 2.61 0.19
N PRO A 99 1.76 2.86 1.51
CA PRO A 99 3.00 3.35 2.13
C PRO A 99 4.21 2.42 2.01
N GLU A 100 4.03 1.14 1.66
CA GLU A 100 5.10 0.16 1.53
C GLU A 100 5.63 0.00 0.10
N LEU A 101 4.98 0.59 -0.91
CA LEU A 101 5.44 0.46 -2.30
C LEU A 101 6.74 1.26 -2.53
N PRO A 102 7.72 0.71 -3.27
CA PRO A 102 9.06 1.30 -3.36
C PRO A 102 9.15 2.62 -4.14
N SER A 103 8.08 3.02 -4.83
CA SER A 103 8.03 4.25 -5.62
C SER A 103 7.05 5.30 -5.07
N ASN A 104 6.55 5.13 -3.85
CA ASN A 104 5.55 6.05 -3.32
C ASN A 104 6.17 7.26 -2.60
N ASP A 105 5.79 8.45 -3.06
CA ASP A 105 6.07 9.73 -2.40
C ASP A 105 5.19 9.95 -1.14
N ILE A 106 4.35 8.97 -0.78
CA ILE A 106 3.39 9.04 0.33
C ILE A 106 3.94 8.26 1.53
N GLU A 107 4.10 8.94 2.66
CA GLU A 107 4.59 8.32 3.90
C GLU A 107 3.45 7.61 4.67
N ALA A 108 3.77 6.52 5.37
CA ALA A 108 2.83 5.86 6.30
C ALA A 108 2.21 6.86 7.30
N GLY A 109 0.92 6.72 7.59
CA GLY A 109 0.16 7.68 8.39
C GLY A 109 -0.19 8.99 7.68
N SER A 110 0.09 9.13 6.38
CA SER A 110 -0.33 10.28 5.57
C SER A 110 -1.68 10.06 4.90
N ASP A 111 -2.35 11.15 4.58
CA ASP A 111 -3.55 11.13 3.74
C ASP A 111 -3.17 11.06 2.26
N PHE A 112 -3.76 10.11 1.54
CA PHE A 112 -3.79 10.09 0.09
C PHE A 112 -4.90 11.02 -0.42
N ARG A 113 -4.56 11.97 -1.29
CA ARG A 113 -5.45 13.06 -1.72
C ARG A 113 -5.34 13.35 -3.21
N SER A 114 -6.26 14.18 -3.70
CA SER A 114 -6.33 14.53 -5.13
C SER A 114 -5.03 15.18 -5.59
N GLY A 115 -4.47 14.63 -6.66
CA GLY A 115 -3.19 15.01 -7.23
C GLY A 115 -2.01 14.13 -6.79
N ASP A 116 -2.19 13.25 -5.80
CA ASP A 116 -1.17 12.26 -5.45
C ASP A 116 -1.21 11.08 -6.43
N ASP A 117 -0.07 10.45 -6.64
CA ASP A 117 0.10 9.29 -7.52
C ASP A 117 1.01 8.22 -6.91
N VAL A 118 0.80 6.98 -7.37
CA VAL A 118 1.60 5.80 -7.04
C VAL A 118 1.91 5.04 -8.32
N THR A 119 3.01 4.30 -8.36
CA THR A 119 3.39 3.51 -9.53
C THR A 119 3.59 2.04 -9.19
N VAL A 120 3.11 1.17 -10.06
CA VAL A 120 3.15 -0.29 -9.95
C VAL A 120 3.92 -0.85 -11.14
N GLU A 121 4.91 -1.69 -10.88
CA GLU A 121 5.67 -2.38 -11.93
C GLU A 121 4.91 -3.60 -12.42
N VAL A 122 4.79 -3.70 -13.75
CA VAL A 122 4.17 -4.80 -14.49
C VAL A 122 5.27 -5.71 -15.00
N VAL A 123 5.09 -7.02 -14.80
CA VAL A 123 6.08 -8.05 -15.19
C VAL A 123 5.59 -8.96 -16.32
N GLU A 124 4.28 -8.95 -16.61
CA GLU A 124 3.68 -9.74 -17.70
C GLU A 124 2.99 -8.85 -18.73
N ASP A 125 2.94 -9.27 -20.00
CA ASP A 125 2.26 -8.54 -21.08
C ASP A 125 0.74 -8.43 -20.87
N ALA A 126 0.16 -9.34 -20.07
CA ALA A 126 -1.24 -9.32 -19.66
C ALA A 126 -1.30 -9.21 -18.14
N PHE A 127 -2.00 -8.20 -17.63
CA PHE A 127 -1.98 -7.89 -16.21
C PHE A 127 -3.29 -7.25 -15.74
N ARG A 128 -3.46 -7.24 -14.42
CA ARG A 128 -4.55 -6.59 -13.70
C ARG A 128 -3.98 -5.92 -12.46
N VAL A 129 -4.38 -4.67 -12.22
CA VAL A 129 -4.08 -3.88 -11.03
C VAL A 129 -5.39 -3.50 -10.38
N GLU A 130 -5.54 -3.80 -9.10
CA GLU A 130 -6.69 -3.41 -8.28
C GLU A 130 -6.24 -2.45 -7.19
N VAL A 131 -7.02 -1.40 -6.97
CA VAL A 131 -6.93 -0.58 -5.77
C VAL A 131 -7.98 -1.08 -4.79
N VAL A 132 -7.53 -1.46 -3.60
CA VAL A 132 -8.36 -2.06 -2.55
C VAL A 132 -8.40 -1.14 -1.34
N TRP A 133 -9.60 -0.85 -0.86
CA TRP A 133 -9.85 -0.17 0.40
C TRP A 133 -10.13 -1.20 1.49
N VAL A 134 -9.49 -1.07 2.65
CA VAL A 134 -9.81 -1.88 3.82
C VAL A 134 -10.60 -1.03 4.81
N ASP A 135 -11.83 -1.42 5.07
CA ASP A 135 -12.71 -0.73 6.01
C ASP A 135 -12.16 -0.79 7.44
N GLU A 136 -12.27 0.31 8.18
CA GLU A 136 -11.63 0.41 9.50
C GLU A 136 -12.37 -0.38 10.59
N GLU A 137 -13.68 -0.58 10.44
CA GLU A 137 -14.51 -1.20 11.47
C GLU A 137 -14.56 -2.72 11.28
N THR A 138 -14.64 -3.16 10.03
CA THR A 138 -14.82 -4.57 9.66
C THR A 138 -13.52 -5.23 9.19
N ASN A 139 -12.46 -4.46 8.92
CA ASN A 139 -11.23 -4.89 8.27
C ASN A 139 -11.47 -5.62 6.94
N TYR A 140 -12.61 -5.36 6.30
CA TYR A 140 -13.03 -6.02 5.08
C TYR A 140 -12.46 -5.31 3.85
N PRO A 141 -11.77 -6.03 2.94
CA PRO A 141 -11.21 -5.45 1.73
C PRO A 141 -12.28 -5.28 0.64
N VAL A 142 -12.34 -4.10 0.02
CA VAL A 142 -13.22 -3.78 -1.11
C VAL A 142 -12.40 -3.21 -2.25
N THR A 143 -12.47 -3.83 -3.44
CA THR A 143 -11.91 -3.25 -4.66
C THR A 143 -12.69 -1.97 -5.01
N VAL A 144 -12.00 -0.83 -4.97
CA VAL A 144 -12.60 0.48 -5.25
C VAL A 144 -12.40 0.93 -6.69
N ASP A 145 -11.36 0.42 -7.35
CA ASP A 145 -11.12 0.65 -8.77
C ASP A 145 -10.17 -0.42 -9.31
N GLU A 146 -10.22 -0.67 -10.62
CA GLU A 146 -9.36 -1.66 -11.28
C GLU A 146 -8.93 -1.22 -12.68
N TYR A 147 -7.77 -1.73 -13.10
CA TYR A 147 -7.26 -1.59 -14.46
C TYR A 147 -6.69 -2.91 -14.93
N SER A 148 -7.05 -3.33 -16.13
CA SER A 148 -6.49 -4.52 -16.76
C SER A 148 -6.13 -4.25 -18.21
N GLU A 149 -5.08 -4.92 -18.68
CA GLU A 149 -4.63 -4.87 -20.06
C GLU A 149 -4.20 -6.28 -20.50
N GLY A 150 -4.46 -6.63 -21.75
CA GLY A 150 -4.06 -7.93 -22.32
C GLY A 150 -4.80 -9.16 -21.78
N MET A 151 -5.68 -9.02 -20.80
CA MET A 151 -6.54 -10.10 -20.32
C MET A 151 -7.76 -10.27 -21.23
N ASP A 152 -7.93 -11.44 -21.84
CA ASP A 152 -9.19 -11.80 -22.54
C ASP A 152 -10.31 -11.90 -21.48
N GLY A 153 -11.28 -10.98 -21.57
CA GLY A 153 -12.46 -10.94 -20.68
C GLY A 153 -13.51 -12.02 -20.96
#